data_AF-A0A7S2LS38-F1
#
_entry.id   AF-A0A7S2LS38-F1
#
_cell.length_a   1.000
_cell.length_b   1.000
_cell.length_c   1.000
_cell.angle_alpha   90.00
_cell.angle_beta   90.00
_cell.angle_gamma   90.00
#
_symmetry.space_group_name_H-M   'P 1'
#
loop_
_entity.id
_entity.type
_entity.pdbx_description
1 polymer ?
#
loop_
_entity_poly.entity_id
_entity_poly.type
_entity_poly.pdbx_seq_one_letter_code
_entity_poly.pdbx_strand_id
1 'polypeptide(L)'
;QVILPVPAALREIEAKEEAKRKAFIAKLKESGVDTKKIPKKELEIGDGEVIRAHKHWLNHLESLKRAGREERFAQLEDLQKRIVAWRLQTAEKLRLAPATVMPEHLLVKVAYASAKGPLDADALRKAGVRVVIGLVDVLSKWFEETGGKGKETGASDGDPMFFRVEEIFAPTAAWKFAQYKPNKKTGLASWESSYNRFMAGEHPQTIAINPANGRAIQVNTVVSHIIDGMTHGKPVNLERLSGATTFPNSEEWKMLEEAEKMMNLDVTEDGTKLGDLLTPIMGEEFSAKEFSERDDGEREKYSKWCALAKVYLAFRRVGYIPSFGPNVF
;
A
#
# COMPACT_ATOMS: atom_id res chain seq x y z
N GLN A 1 47.41 -16.45 22.25
CA GLN A 1 46.28 -15.98 21.41
C GLN A 1 46.63 -14.60 20.90
N VAL A 2 46.85 -14.45 19.59
CA VAL A 2 47.10 -13.13 18.97
C VAL A 2 45.73 -12.54 18.62
N ILE A 3 45.26 -11.58 19.42
CA ILE A 3 44.05 -10.81 19.12
C ILE A 3 44.46 -9.74 18.12
N LEU A 4 44.14 -9.95 16.85
CA LEU A 4 44.37 -8.95 15.81
C LEU A 4 43.49 -7.72 16.08
N PRO A 5 44.03 -6.50 15.99
CA PRO A 5 43.25 -5.29 16.20
C PRO A 5 42.20 -5.15 15.09
N VAL A 6 40.96 -4.84 15.48
CA VAL A 6 39.85 -4.63 14.55
C VAL A 6 40.26 -3.52 13.56
N PRO A 7 40.18 -3.76 12.24
CA PRO A 7 40.50 -2.79 11.19
C PRO A 7 39.80 -1.44 11.41
N ALA A 8 40.51 -0.33 11.16
CA ALA A 8 39.98 1.03 11.36
C ALA A 8 38.68 1.29 10.56
N ALA A 9 38.58 0.71 9.35
CA ALA A 9 37.36 0.77 8.54
C ALA A 9 36.14 0.13 9.22
N LEU A 10 36.34 -0.96 9.97
CA LEU A 10 35.26 -1.60 10.74
C LEU A 10 34.88 -0.76 11.95
N ARG A 11 35.83 -0.13 12.65
CA ARG A 11 35.54 0.78 13.77
C ARG A 11 34.76 2.02 13.34
N GLU A 12 35.03 2.58 12.17
CA GLU A 12 34.25 3.70 11.63
C GLU A 12 32.83 3.28 11.22
N ILE A 13 32.66 2.06 10.70
CA ILE A 13 31.34 1.51 10.38
C ILE A 13 30.57 1.26 11.69
N GLU A 14 31.19 0.64 12.69
CA GLU A 14 30.60 0.38 14.01
C GLU A 14 30.22 1.69 14.71
N ALA A 15 31.08 2.70 14.71
CA ALA A 15 30.79 4.01 15.30
C ALA A 15 29.64 4.74 14.57
N LYS A 16 29.58 4.66 13.23
CA LYS A 16 28.47 5.21 12.44
C LYS A 16 27.16 4.46 12.68
N GLU A 17 27.21 3.14 12.84
CA GLU A 17 26.05 2.34 13.21
C GLU A 17 25.58 2.67 14.62
N GLU A 18 26.46 2.72 15.61
CA GLU A 18 26.12 3.10 16.97
C GLU A 18 25.56 4.52 17.07
N ALA A 19 26.12 5.48 16.33
CA ALA A 19 25.60 6.84 16.28
C ALA A 19 24.19 6.88 15.67
N LYS A 20 23.95 6.15 14.58
CA LYS A 20 22.61 6.00 13.97
C LYS A 20 21.64 5.29 14.92
N ARG A 21 22.09 4.29 15.67
CA ARG A 21 21.30 3.56 16.67
C ARG A 21 20.89 4.49 17.81
N LYS A 22 21.85 5.22 18.40
CA LYS A 22 21.59 6.18 19.49
C LYS A 22 20.69 7.32 19.04
N ALA A 23 20.93 7.87 17.85
CA ALA A 23 20.07 8.91 17.28
C ALA A 23 18.65 8.40 17.03
N PHE A 24 18.48 7.16 16.59
CA PHE A 24 17.15 6.58 16.37
C PHE A 24 16.44 6.26 17.69
N ILE A 25 17.14 5.74 18.70
CA ILE A 25 16.56 5.51 20.03
C ILE A 25 16.15 6.85 20.68
N ALA A 26 16.95 7.90 20.50
CA ALA A 26 16.58 9.26 20.92
C ALA A 26 15.32 9.74 20.18
N LYS A 27 15.28 9.58 18.86
CA LYS A 27 14.11 9.92 18.03
C LYS A 27 12.84 9.14 18.41
N LEU A 28 12.96 7.85 18.76
CA LEU A 28 11.85 7.04 19.26
C LEU A 28 11.32 7.57 20.60
N LYS A 29 12.22 7.98 21.51
CA LYS A 29 11.85 8.58 22.80
C LYS A 29 11.20 9.95 22.62
N GLU A 30 11.74 10.79 21.74
CA GLU A 30 11.18 12.11 21.40
C GLU A 30 9.80 11.98 20.73
N SER A 31 9.59 10.94 19.92
CA SER A 31 8.32 10.66 19.26
C SER A 31 7.28 9.97 20.18
N GLY A 32 7.56 9.86 21.48
CA GLY A 32 6.62 9.31 22.47
C GLY A 32 6.45 7.78 22.43
N VAL A 33 7.32 7.05 21.73
CA VAL A 33 7.28 5.57 21.71
C VAL A 33 7.96 5.04 22.97
N ASP A 34 7.21 4.30 23.79
CA ASP A 34 7.70 3.78 25.07
C ASP A 34 8.76 2.68 24.83
N THR A 35 10.02 3.05 25.00
CA THR A 35 11.19 2.17 24.83
C THR A 35 11.17 0.90 25.69
N LYS A 36 10.32 0.83 26.74
CA LYS A 36 10.12 -0.38 27.54
C LYS A 36 9.34 -1.48 26.80
N LYS A 37 8.61 -1.13 25.74
CA LYS A 37 7.79 -2.07 24.95
C LYS A 37 8.57 -2.73 23.80
N ILE A 38 9.81 -2.30 23.55
CA ILE A 38 10.69 -2.87 22.53
C ILE A 38 11.52 -4.00 23.17
N PRO A 39 11.62 -5.19 22.54
CA PRO A 39 12.45 -6.26 23.06
C PRO A 39 13.92 -5.80 23.27
N LYS A 40 14.51 -6.11 24.43
CA LYS A 40 15.88 -5.70 24.79
C LYS A 40 16.93 -6.13 23.76
N LYS A 41 16.75 -7.31 23.17
CA LYS A 41 17.61 -7.82 22.08
C LYS A 41 17.57 -6.94 20.82
N GLU A 42 16.41 -6.38 20.48
CA GLU A 42 16.29 -5.46 19.34
C GLU A 42 16.92 -4.09 19.67
N LEU A 43 16.82 -3.64 20.93
CA LEU A 43 17.48 -2.41 21.39
C LEU A 43 19.01 -2.52 21.37
N GLU A 44 19.55 -3.68 21.71
CA GLU A 44 21.01 -3.95 21.70
C GLU A 44 21.56 -4.08 20.26
N ILE A 45 20.83 -4.78 19.39
CA ILE A 45 21.20 -4.94 17.97
C ILE A 45 20.94 -3.63 17.20
N GLY A 46 20.01 -2.80 17.66
CA GLY A 46 19.61 -1.55 17.00
C GLY A 46 18.81 -1.78 15.71
N ASP A 47 18.42 -3.02 15.46
CA ASP A 47 17.62 -3.45 14.32
C ASP A 47 16.72 -4.61 14.77
N GLY A 48 15.49 -4.63 14.27
CA GLY A 48 14.44 -5.48 14.79
C GLY A 48 13.11 -5.21 14.12
N GLU A 49 12.14 -6.12 14.27
CA GLU A 49 10.86 -5.97 13.60
C GLU A 49 10.07 -4.78 14.14
N VAL A 50 10.12 -4.55 15.46
CA VAL A 50 9.46 -3.42 16.12
C VAL A 50 10.14 -2.10 15.73
N ILE A 51 11.47 -2.06 15.76
CA ILE A 51 12.27 -0.89 15.39
C ILE A 51 12.02 -0.50 13.93
N ARG A 52 12.02 -1.47 13.01
CA ARG A 52 11.78 -1.21 11.58
C ARG A 52 10.37 -0.70 11.31
N ALA A 53 9.36 -1.27 11.97
CA ALA A 53 7.97 -0.83 11.83
C ALA A 53 7.79 0.62 12.31
N HIS A 54 8.28 0.95 13.51
CA HIS A 54 8.22 2.34 14.02
C HIS A 54 9.04 3.30 13.16
N LYS A 55 10.24 2.90 12.71
CA LYS A 55 11.04 3.74 11.82
C LYS A 55 10.29 4.08 10.54
N HIS A 56 9.63 3.09 9.96
CA HIS A 56 8.88 3.30 8.73
C HIS A 56 7.71 4.26 8.95
N TRP A 57 6.94 4.06 10.02
CA TRP A 57 5.81 4.91 10.39
C TRP A 57 6.21 6.35 10.72
N LEU A 58 7.24 6.55 11.55
CA LEU A 58 7.71 7.89 11.89
C LEU A 58 8.22 8.63 10.65
N ASN A 59 8.97 7.96 9.78
CA ASN A 59 9.41 8.57 8.53
C ASN A 59 8.22 8.91 7.62
N HIS A 60 7.16 8.10 7.64
CA HIS A 60 5.94 8.40 6.89
C HIS A 60 5.23 9.64 7.44
N LEU A 61 5.05 9.72 8.76
CA LEU A 61 4.46 10.87 9.44
C LEU A 61 5.29 12.15 9.21
N GLU A 62 6.62 12.07 9.30
CA GLU A 62 7.50 13.20 8.98
C GLU A 62 7.41 13.62 7.52
N SER A 63 7.28 12.65 6.61
CA SER A 63 7.07 12.96 5.18
C SER A 63 5.75 13.71 4.97
N LEU A 64 4.70 13.39 5.71
CA LEU A 64 3.42 14.11 5.63
C LEU A 64 3.55 15.53 6.19
N LYS A 65 4.27 15.69 7.32
CA LYS A 65 4.56 17.00 7.91
C LYS A 65 5.39 17.88 6.97
N ARG A 66 6.42 17.33 6.34
CA ARG A 66 7.23 18.03 5.31
C ARG A 66 6.42 18.39 4.07
N ALA A 67 5.44 17.57 3.71
CA ALA A 67 4.53 17.83 2.60
C ALA A 67 3.39 18.82 2.95
N GLY A 68 3.37 19.39 4.17
CA GLY A 68 2.35 20.33 4.62
C GLY A 68 0.97 19.70 4.91
N ARG A 69 0.88 18.37 4.97
CA ARG A 69 -0.38 17.63 5.17
C ARG A 69 -0.69 17.43 6.66
N GLU A 70 -0.87 18.52 7.38
CA GLU A 70 -1.09 18.50 8.83
C GLU A 70 -2.41 17.82 9.22
N GLU A 71 -3.47 18.01 8.44
CA GLU A 71 -4.76 17.35 8.67
C GLU A 71 -4.62 15.83 8.54
N ARG A 72 -3.96 15.36 7.48
CA ARG A 72 -3.74 13.93 7.27
C ARG A 72 -2.83 13.32 8.34
N PHE A 73 -1.83 14.06 8.78
CA PHE A 73 -1.00 13.69 9.92
C PHE A 73 -1.85 13.51 11.19
N ALA A 74 -2.71 14.47 11.52
CA ALA A 74 -3.60 14.40 12.68
C ALA A 74 -4.58 13.22 12.60
N GLN A 75 -5.13 12.95 11.41
CA GLN A 75 -6.02 11.80 11.16
C GLN A 75 -5.30 10.46 11.41
N LEU A 76 -4.05 10.32 10.96
CA LEU A 76 -3.27 9.09 11.14
C LEU A 76 -2.77 8.92 12.59
N GLU A 77 -2.47 10.02 13.29
CA GLU A 77 -2.23 9.95 14.74
C GLU A 77 -3.50 9.55 15.51
N ASP A 78 -4.66 10.07 15.13
CA ASP A 78 -5.95 9.68 15.72
C ASP A 78 -6.24 8.19 15.48
N LEU A 79 -6.01 7.70 14.26
CA LEU A 79 -6.12 6.28 13.94
C LEU A 79 -5.23 5.43 14.85
N GLN A 80 -3.96 5.81 15.01
CA GLN A 80 -3.03 5.09 15.88
C GLN A 80 -3.53 5.09 17.33
N LYS A 81 -4.02 6.23 17.84
CA LYS A 81 -4.58 6.35 19.20
C LYS A 81 -5.81 5.46 19.37
N ARG A 82 -6.73 5.41 18.40
CA ARG A 82 -7.92 4.54 18.43
C ARG A 82 -7.54 3.06 18.45
N ILE A 83 -6.56 2.65 17.64
CA ILE A 83 -6.08 1.26 17.63
C ILE A 83 -5.41 0.91 18.98
N VAL A 84 -4.64 1.83 19.57
CA VAL A 84 -4.05 1.63 20.91
C VAL A 84 -5.14 1.52 21.98
N ALA A 85 -6.14 2.40 21.96
CA ALA A 85 -7.26 2.38 22.90
C ALA A 85 -8.07 1.09 22.79
N TRP A 86 -8.41 0.67 21.56
CA TRP A 86 -9.06 -0.62 21.31
C TRP A 86 -8.24 -1.79 21.85
N ARG A 87 -6.92 -1.79 21.63
CA ARG A 87 -6.03 -2.85 22.14
C ARG A 87 -6.06 -2.92 23.66
N LEU A 88 -6.04 -1.78 24.35
CA LEU A 88 -6.08 -1.71 25.82
C LEU A 88 -7.44 -2.20 26.35
N GLN A 89 -8.55 -1.73 25.80
CA GLN A 89 -9.89 -2.17 26.20
C GLN A 89 -10.11 -3.66 25.95
N THR A 90 -9.60 -4.18 24.82
CA THR A 90 -9.71 -5.59 24.48
C THR A 90 -8.82 -6.46 25.38
N ALA A 91 -7.62 -5.97 25.72
CA ALA A 91 -6.72 -6.61 26.67
C ALA A 91 -7.35 -6.69 28.08
N GLU A 92 -8.02 -5.63 28.54
CA GLU A 92 -8.75 -5.61 29.82
C GLU A 92 -9.91 -6.60 29.82
N LYS A 93 -10.76 -6.57 28.77
CA LYS A 93 -11.92 -7.46 28.65
C LYS A 93 -11.51 -8.93 28.64
N LEU A 94 -10.45 -9.27 27.91
CA LEU A 94 -9.95 -10.64 27.79
C LEU A 94 -8.97 -11.03 28.90
N ARG A 95 -8.61 -10.10 29.80
CA ARG A 95 -7.58 -10.28 30.84
C ARG A 95 -6.24 -10.78 30.27
N LEU A 96 -5.89 -10.31 29.09
CA LEU A 96 -4.64 -10.63 28.40
C LEU A 96 -3.69 -9.44 28.43
N ALA A 97 -2.39 -9.69 28.29
CA ALA A 97 -1.44 -8.60 28.06
C ALA A 97 -1.71 -7.94 26.69
N PRO A 98 -1.59 -6.60 26.55
CA PRO A 98 -1.81 -5.91 25.27
C PRO A 98 -0.98 -6.47 24.10
N ALA A 99 0.27 -6.89 24.38
CA ALA A 99 1.14 -7.51 23.39
C ALA A 99 0.64 -8.89 22.90
N THR A 100 -0.18 -9.59 23.69
CA THR A 100 -0.80 -10.87 23.32
C THR A 100 -2.01 -10.67 22.39
N VAL A 101 -2.75 -9.57 22.59
CA VAL A 101 -3.85 -9.17 21.70
C VAL A 101 -3.28 -8.74 20.35
N MET A 102 -2.32 -7.81 20.36
CA MET A 102 -1.64 -7.32 19.17
C MET A 102 -0.25 -6.76 19.52
N PRO A 103 0.83 -7.37 18.99
CA PRO A 103 2.18 -6.85 19.09
C PRO A 103 2.31 -5.43 18.54
N GLU A 104 3.24 -4.66 19.09
CA GLU A 104 3.45 -3.25 18.73
C GLU A 104 3.79 -3.06 17.24
N HIS A 105 4.62 -3.94 16.67
CA HIS A 105 4.97 -3.87 15.25
C HIS A 105 3.76 -4.07 14.33
N LEU A 106 2.82 -4.96 14.70
CA LEU A 106 1.60 -5.18 13.93
C LEU A 106 0.66 -3.98 14.02
N LEU A 107 0.54 -3.34 15.19
CA LEU A 107 -0.27 -2.13 15.36
C LEU A 107 0.12 -1.06 14.33
N VAL A 108 1.42 -0.79 14.22
CA VAL A 108 1.97 0.23 13.34
C VAL A 108 1.85 -0.18 11.86
N LYS A 109 2.09 -1.47 11.54
CA LYS A 109 1.92 -1.99 10.18
C LYS A 109 0.45 -1.94 9.72
N VAL A 110 -0.48 -2.28 10.61
CA VAL A 110 -1.94 -2.21 10.36
C VAL A 110 -2.36 -0.76 10.15
N ALA A 111 -1.94 0.17 11.02
CA ALA A 111 -2.24 1.60 10.85
C ALA A 111 -1.74 2.16 9.50
N TYR A 112 -0.54 1.73 9.06
CA TYR A 112 0.00 2.11 7.77
C TYR A 112 -0.77 1.50 6.59
N ALA A 113 -1.13 0.22 6.69
CA ALA A 113 -1.88 -0.47 5.64
C ALA A 113 -3.32 0.04 5.51
N SER A 114 -3.99 0.35 6.63
CA SER A 114 -5.35 0.89 6.67
C SER A 114 -5.43 2.37 6.33
N ALA A 115 -4.30 3.06 6.17
CA ALA A 115 -4.29 4.48 5.86
C ALA A 115 -5.10 4.79 4.59
N LYS A 116 -5.13 3.90 3.58
CA LYS A 116 -5.79 4.18 2.29
C LYS A 116 -7.06 3.38 2.02
N GLY A 117 -7.51 2.54 2.95
CA GLY A 117 -8.69 1.72 2.72
C GLY A 117 -9.04 0.82 3.89
N PRO A 118 -10.27 0.28 3.92
CA PRO A 118 -10.71 -0.66 4.94
C PRO A 118 -9.89 -1.96 4.87
N LEU A 119 -9.74 -2.61 6.03
CA LEU A 119 -9.06 -3.90 6.16
C LEU A 119 -10.07 -4.98 6.54
N ASP A 120 -9.94 -6.14 5.91
CA ASP A 120 -10.80 -7.29 6.16
C ASP A 120 -10.32 -8.09 7.39
N ALA A 121 -11.29 -8.70 8.08
CA ALA A 121 -11.08 -9.49 9.27
C ALA A 121 -10.19 -10.73 9.00
N ASP A 122 -10.42 -11.42 7.88
CA ASP A 122 -9.63 -12.61 7.53
C ASP A 122 -8.18 -12.23 7.20
N ALA A 123 -8.00 -11.11 6.49
CA ALA A 123 -6.68 -10.58 6.18
C ALA A 123 -5.87 -10.22 7.44
N LEU A 124 -6.52 -9.63 8.46
CA LEU A 124 -5.91 -9.31 9.75
C LEU A 124 -5.51 -10.58 10.52
N ARG A 125 -6.36 -11.63 10.52
CA ARG A 125 -6.03 -12.92 11.15
C ARG A 125 -4.80 -13.55 10.49
N LYS A 126 -4.79 -13.62 9.16
CA LYS A 126 -3.66 -14.15 8.37
C LYS A 126 -2.39 -13.30 8.53
N ALA A 127 -2.53 -12.00 8.80
CA ALA A 127 -1.39 -11.13 9.12
C ALA A 127 -0.82 -11.36 10.53
N GLY A 128 -1.46 -12.20 11.36
CA GLY A 128 -1.00 -12.56 12.71
C GLY A 128 -1.73 -11.85 13.84
N VAL A 129 -2.82 -11.12 13.57
CA VAL A 129 -3.66 -10.51 14.61
C VAL A 129 -4.55 -11.60 15.22
N ARG A 130 -4.30 -11.93 16.50
CA ARG A 130 -4.98 -13.04 17.19
C ARG A 130 -6.43 -12.72 17.56
N VAL A 131 -6.72 -11.45 17.88
CA VAL A 131 -8.05 -10.98 18.25
C VAL A 131 -8.47 -9.90 17.27
N VAL A 132 -9.45 -10.20 16.42
CA VAL A 132 -9.91 -9.28 15.35
C VAL A 132 -11.25 -8.62 15.68
N ILE A 133 -11.94 -9.11 16.72
CA ILE A 133 -13.26 -8.63 17.13
C ILE A 133 -13.18 -7.15 17.54
N GLY A 134 -13.98 -6.31 16.89
CA GLY A 134 -14.05 -4.87 17.15
C GLY A 134 -12.94 -4.03 16.52
N LEU A 135 -11.83 -4.63 16.04
CA LEU A 135 -10.79 -3.86 15.35
C LEU A 135 -11.29 -3.37 13.99
N VAL A 136 -11.96 -4.25 13.24
CA VAL A 136 -12.54 -3.89 11.93
C VAL A 136 -13.56 -2.76 12.10
N ASP A 137 -14.41 -2.81 13.14
CA ASP A 137 -15.38 -1.75 13.40
C ASP A 137 -14.71 -0.41 13.71
N VAL A 138 -13.61 -0.41 14.46
CA VAL A 138 -12.83 0.81 14.76
C VAL A 138 -12.19 1.37 13.50
N LEU A 139 -11.66 0.50 12.63
CA LEU A 139 -11.06 0.92 11.37
C LEU A 139 -12.11 1.46 10.39
N SER A 140 -13.26 0.78 10.26
CA SER A 140 -14.37 1.20 9.41
C SER A 140 -14.97 2.53 9.87
N LYS A 141 -15.23 2.70 11.17
CA LYS A 141 -15.72 3.99 11.71
C LYS A 141 -14.74 5.13 11.48
N TRP A 142 -13.45 4.89 11.71
CA TRP A 142 -12.43 5.90 11.41
C TRP A 142 -12.39 6.22 9.92
N PHE A 143 -12.53 5.21 9.06
CA PHE A 143 -12.57 5.40 7.61
C PHE A 143 -13.81 6.17 7.15
N GLU A 144 -14.98 5.94 7.75
CA GLU A 144 -16.18 6.73 7.50
C GLU A 144 -15.99 8.20 7.95
N GLU A 145 -15.39 8.42 9.12
CA GLU A 145 -15.16 9.76 9.67
C GLU A 145 -14.10 10.57 8.91
N THR A 146 -13.05 9.91 8.40
CA THR A 146 -11.91 10.56 7.73
C THR A 146 -11.96 10.47 6.21
N GLY A 147 -12.53 9.40 5.67
CA GLY A 147 -12.78 9.21 4.23
C GLY A 147 -14.09 9.84 3.75
N GLY A 148 -15.06 10.09 4.64
CA GLY A 148 -16.35 10.72 4.32
C GLY A 148 -16.35 12.25 4.21
N LYS A 149 -15.21 12.93 4.42
CA LYS A 149 -15.08 14.38 4.18
C LYS A 149 -14.58 14.74 2.79
N GLY A 150 -14.22 13.75 1.97
CA GLY A 150 -14.20 13.91 0.53
C GLY A 150 -15.64 13.85 0.02
N LYS A 151 -16.24 15.02 -0.18
CA LYS A 151 -17.49 15.20 -0.95
C LYS A 151 -17.59 14.15 -2.05
N GLU A 152 -18.78 13.56 -2.18
CA GLU A 152 -19.34 12.95 -3.39
C GLU A 152 -18.58 13.39 -4.66
N THR A 153 -17.51 12.70 -4.97
CA THR A 153 -16.85 12.85 -6.26
C THR A 153 -17.55 11.85 -7.14
N GLY A 154 -18.73 12.26 -7.60
CA GLY A 154 -19.62 11.58 -8.53
C GLY A 154 -19.48 10.07 -8.47
N ALA A 155 -20.39 9.41 -7.74
CA ALA A 155 -20.76 8.06 -8.13
C ALA A 155 -21.17 8.16 -9.60
N SER A 156 -20.22 7.85 -10.47
CA SER A 156 -20.46 7.79 -11.90
C SER A 156 -21.46 6.66 -12.06
N ASP A 157 -22.54 6.93 -12.79
CA ASP A 157 -23.74 6.08 -12.90
C ASP A 157 -23.47 4.79 -13.70
N GLY A 158 -22.19 4.52 -13.99
CA GLY A 158 -21.72 3.40 -14.76
C GLY A 158 -21.75 2.09 -13.99
N ASP A 159 -22.20 1.05 -14.68
CA ASP A 159 -22.12 -0.33 -14.19
C ASP A 159 -20.69 -0.71 -13.76
N PRO A 160 -20.53 -1.38 -12.60
CA PRO A 160 -19.23 -1.84 -12.15
C PRO A 160 -18.67 -2.90 -13.10
N MET A 161 -17.35 -2.98 -13.17
CA MET A 161 -16.67 -4.06 -13.88
C MET A 161 -16.94 -5.39 -13.16
N PHE A 162 -17.42 -6.37 -13.92
CA PHE A 162 -17.75 -7.69 -13.42
C PHE A 162 -16.71 -8.72 -13.87
N PHE A 163 -16.33 -9.60 -12.95
CA PHE A 163 -15.49 -10.76 -13.20
C PHE A 163 -16.26 -12.03 -12.84
N ARG A 164 -16.14 -13.08 -13.64
CA ARG A 164 -16.74 -14.37 -13.32
C ARG A 164 -16.08 -14.95 -12.06
N VAL A 165 -16.84 -15.77 -11.33
CA VAL A 165 -16.31 -16.48 -10.16
C VAL A 165 -15.10 -17.32 -10.56
N GLU A 166 -14.00 -17.16 -9.83
CA GLU A 166 -12.71 -17.79 -10.12
C GLU A 166 -12.16 -17.48 -11.53
N GLU A 167 -12.48 -16.31 -12.10
CA GLU A 167 -11.93 -15.91 -13.40
C GLU A 167 -10.41 -15.73 -13.32
N ILE A 168 -9.70 -16.77 -13.77
CA ILE A 168 -8.26 -16.73 -14.01
C ILE A 168 -8.05 -16.25 -15.44
N PHE A 169 -7.65 -15.00 -15.58
CA PHE A 169 -7.19 -14.47 -16.85
C PHE A 169 -5.72 -14.84 -17.06
N ALA A 170 -5.44 -15.55 -18.15
CA ALA A 170 -4.09 -15.87 -18.60
C ALA A 170 -3.79 -15.13 -19.91
N PRO A 171 -2.91 -14.11 -19.90
CA PRO A 171 -2.53 -13.43 -21.13
C PRO A 171 -1.88 -14.40 -22.13
N THR A 172 -2.25 -14.31 -23.40
CA THR A 172 -1.69 -15.16 -24.47
C THR A 172 -0.19 -14.95 -24.66
N ALA A 173 0.29 -13.73 -24.42
CA ALA A 173 1.70 -13.37 -24.46
C ALA A 173 2.00 -12.25 -23.45
N ALA A 174 3.27 -12.14 -23.05
CA ALA A 174 3.74 -10.97 -22.32
C ALA A 174 3.66 -9.73 -23.22
N TRP A 175 3.37 -8.58 -22.63
CA TRP A 175 3.39 -7.32 -23.36
C TRP A 175 4.78 -7.06 -23.94
N LYS A 176 4.85 -6.69 -25.23
CA LYS A 176 6.09 -6.57 -26.02
C LYS A 176 7.17 -5.70 -25.37
N PHE A 177 6.76 -4.71 -24.58
CA PHE A 177 7.66 -3.75 -23.92
C PHE A 177 7.79 -3.95 -22.41
N ALA A 178 7.31 -5.08 -21.87
CA ALA A 178 7.42 -5.39 -20.45
C ALA A 178 8.89 -5.64 -20.06
N GLN A 179 9.50 -4.69 -19.34
CA GLN A 179 10.90 -4.79 -18.92
C GLN A 179 11.05 -5.55 -17.60
N TYR A 180 11.65 -6.73 -17.65
CA TYR A 180 11.97 -7.49 -16.45
C TYR A 180 13.22 -6.93 -15.76
N LYS A 181 13.05 -6.36 -14.55
CA LYS A 181 14.13 -5.74 -13.77
C LYS A 181 14.35 -6.50 -12.45
N PRO A 182 15.19 -7.56 -12.45
CA PRO A 182 15.48 -8.33 -11.24
C PRO A 182 16.36 -7.55 -10.27
N ASN A 183 16.10 -7.71 -8.97
CA ASN A 183 16.95 -7.15 -7.94
C ASN A 183 18.22 -8.01 -7.78
N LYS A 184 19.39 -7.37 -7.83
CA LYS A 184 20.71 -8.04 -7.71
C LYS A 184 20.85 -8.92 -6.46
N LYS A 185 20.15 -8.62 -5.36
CA LYS A 185 20.25 -9.36 -4.10
C LYS A 185 19.35 -10.59 -4.01
N THR A 186 18.17 -10.52 -4.63
CA THR A 186 17.14 -11.57 -4.50
C THR A 186 16.92 -12.35 -5.78
N GLY A 187 17.45 -11.90 -6.92
CA GLY A 187 17.22 -12.50 -8.24
C GLY A 187 15.81 -12.28 -8.80
N LEU A 188 14.86 -11.94 -7.94
CA LEU A 188 13.45 -11.68 -8.27
C LEU A 188 13.20 -10.19 -8.55
N ALA A 189 12.24 -9.90 -9.42
CA ALA A 189 11.71 -8.55 -9.58
C ALA A 189 10.90 -8.11 -8.35
N SER A 190 10.73 -6.79 -8.15
CA SER A 190 10.02 -6.25 -6.99
C SER A 190 8.58 -6.72 -6.88
N TRP A 191 7.93 -6.98 -8.02
CA TRP A 191 6.53 -7.41 -8.10
C TRP A 191 6.35 -8.91 -7.85
N GLU A 192 7.33 -9.74 -8.22
CA GLU A 192 7.20 -11.21 -8.23
C GLU A 192 6.90 -11.80 -6.85
N SER A 193 7.52 -11.28 -5.80
CA SER A 193 7.26 -11.80 -4.45
C SER A 193 5.82 -11.58 -4.00
N SER A 194 5.23 -10.43 -4.36
CA SER A 194 3.82 -10.14 -4.04
C SER A 194 2.88 -10.96 -4.92
N TYR A 195 3.20 -11.07 -6.21
CA TYR A 195 2.45 -11.87 -7.17
C TYR A 195 2.41 -13.36 -6.79
N ASN A 196 3.55 -13.97 -6.48
CA ASN A 196 3.63 -15.40 -6.14
C ASN A 196 2.80 -15.73 -4.88
N ARG A 197 2.82 -14.85 -3.88
CA ARG A 197 2.03 -15.03 -2.66
C ARG A 197 0.54 -14.86 -2.89
N PHE A 198 0.16 -13.90 -3.74
CA PHE A 198 -1.21 -13.79 -4.19
C PHE A 198 -1.63 -15.11 -4.86
N MET A 199 -0.88 -15.60 -5.85
CA MET A 199 -1.18 -16.86 -6.53
C MET A 199 -1.24 -18.07 -5.58
N ALA A 200 -0.47 -18.06 -4.49
CA ALA A 200 -0.54 -19.09 -3.44
C ALA A 200 -1.80 -19.04 -2.55
N GLY A 201 -2.70 -18.06 -2.74
CA GLY A 201 -3.95 -17.94 -1.98
C GLY A 201 -3.95 -16.83 -0.93
N GLU A 202 -2.88 -16.05 -0.80
CA GLU A 202 -2.85 -14.97 0.20
C GLU A 202 -3.64 -13.74 -0.24
N HIS A 203 -4.34 -13.11 0.71
CA HIS A 203 -5.09 -11.88 0.45
C HIS A 203 -4.14 -10.69 0.25
N PRO A 204 -4.38 -9.76 -0.70
CA PRO A 204 -3.49 -8.63 -0.96
C PRO A 204 -3.21 -7.75 0.27
N GLN A 205 -4.19 -7.60 1.16
CA GLN A 205 -4.02 -6.85 2.42
C GLN A 205 -3.03 -7.55 3.37
N THR A 206 -3.04 -8.89 3.45
CA THR A 206 -2.07 -9.64 4.25
C THR A 206 -0.65 -9.48 3.70
N ILE A 207 -0.51 -9.52 2.38
CA ILE A 207 0.78 -9.28 1.69
C ILE A 207 1.28 -7.85 1.96
N ALA A 208 0.37 -6.87 2.00
CA ALA A 208 0.68 -5.48 2.29
C ALA A 208 1.20 -5.27 3.71
N ILE A 209 0.61 -5.95 4.70
CA ILE A 209 1.04 -5.88 6.11
C ILE A 209 2.39 -6.58 6.32
N ASN A 210 2.58 -7.76 5.72
CA ASN A 210 3.77 -8.59 5.91
C ASN A 210 4.49 -8.90 4.59
N PRO A 211 5.07 -7.92 3.89
CA PRO A 211 5.80 -8.16 2.65
C PRO A 211 7.16 -8.83 2.92
N ALA A 212 7.73 -9.48 1.91
CA ALA A 212 8.97 -10.27 2.04
C ALA A 212 10.19 -9.43 2.48
N ASN A 213 10.18 -8.11 2.25
CA ASN A 213 11.21 -7.20 2.71
C ASN A 213 11.04 -6.75 4.18
N GLY A 214 9.97 -7.19 4.85
CA GLY A 214 9.63 -6.87 6.24
C GLY A 214 9.07 -5.46 6.49
N ARG A 215 8.94 -4.61 5.45
CA ARG A 215 8.42 -3.25 5.57
C ARG A 215 7.04 -3.16 4.95
N ALA A 216 6.01 -2.98 5.76
CA ALA A 216 4.63 -2.86 5.28
C ALA A 216 4.53 -1.89 4.10
N ILE A 217 3.75 -2.28 3.11
CA ILE A 217 3.46 -1.51 1.89
C ILE A 217 1.96 -1.21 1.83
N GLN A 218 1.56 -0.31 0.94
CA GLN A 218 0.14 -0.04 0.72
C GLN A 218 -0.50 -1.16 -0.10
N VAL A 219 -1.79 -1.42 0.13
CA VAL A 219 -2.55 -2.43 -0.64
C VAL A 219 -2.50 -2.15 -2.13
N ASN A 220 -2.62 -0.88 -2.54
CA ASN A 220 -2.48 -0.46 -3.94
C ASN A 220 -1.12 -0.81 -4.56
N THR A 221 -0.05 -0.88 -3.75
CA THR A 221 1.27 -1.34 -4.22
C THR A 221 1.25 -2.83 -4.53
N VAL A 222 0.60 -3.65 -3.69
CA VAL A 222 0.41 -5.08 -3.94
C VAL A 222 -0.44 -5.30 -5.19
N VAL A 223 -1.54 -4.56 -5.32
CA VAL A 223 -2.39 -4.59 -6.53
C VAL A 223 -1.58 -4.23 -7.78
N SER A 224 -0.77 -3.17 -7.71
CA SER A 224 0.12 -2.80 -8.82
C SER A 224 1.09 -3.93 -9.18
N HIS A 225 1.69 -4.60 -8.19
CA HIS A 225 2.57 -5.75 -8.44
C HIS A 225 1.85 -6.94 -9.11
N ILE A 226 0.59 -7.18 -8.75
CA ILE A 226 -0.22 -8.25 -9.35
C ILE A 226 -0.52 -7.91 -10.81
N ILE A 227 -0.90 -6.66 -11.08
CA ILE A 227 -1.14 -6.13 -12.43
C ILE A 227 0.14 -6.16 -13.28
N ASP A 228 1.30 -5.82 -12.71
CA ASP A 228 2.59 -5.92 -13.39
C ASP A 228 2.87 -7.37 -13.82
N GLY A 229 2.60 -8.34 -12.94
CA GLY A 229 2.68 -9.77 -13.28
C GLY A 229 1.84 -10.15 -14.49
N MET A 230 0.62 -9.61 -14.59
CA MET A 230 -0.26 -9.79 -15.76
C MET A 230 0.38 -9.23 -17.03
N THR A 231 0.95 -8.03 -16.99
CA THR A 231 1.66 -7.46 -18.16
C THR A 231 2.87 -8.28 -18.60
N HIS A 232 3.47 -9.05 -17.69
CA HIS A 232 4.53 -10.01 -17.97
C HIS A 232 4.02 -11.39 -18.45
N GLY A 233 2.73 -11.51 -18.78
CA GLY A 233 2.15 -12.75 -19.31
C GLY A 233 1.84 -13.78 -18.23
N LYS A 234 1.79 -13.39 -16.95
CA LYS A 234 1.46 -14.30 -15.85
C LYS A 234 -0.06 -14.34 -15.62
N PRO A 235 -0.65 -15.50 -15.27
CA PRO A 235 -2.08 -15.59 -15.01
C PRO A 235 -2.47 -14.86 -13.73
N VAL A 236 -3.64 -14.23 -13.70
CA VAL A 236 -4.16 -13.52 -12.52
C VAL A 236 -5.62 -13.90 -12.30
N ASN A 237 -5.98 -14.23 -11.06
CA ASN A 237 -7.38 -14.32 -10.65
C ASN A 237 -7.92 -12.90 -10.43
N LEU A 238 -8.75 -12.43 -11.36
CA LEU A 238 -9.27 -11.05 -11.40
C LEU A 238 -10.41 -10.83 -10.38
N GLU A 239 -11.24 -11.84 -10.15
CA GLU A 239 -12.30 -11.81 -9.14
C GLU A 239 -11.74 -11.62 -7.73
N ARG A 240 -10.69 -12.37 -7.37
CA ARG A 240 -10.02 -12.17 -6.08
C ARG A 240 -9.30 -10.82 -5.99
N LEU A 241 -8.87 -10.26 -7.13
CA LEU A 241 -8.24 -8.95 -7.17
C LEU A 241 -9.27 -7.83 -6.95
N SER A 242 -10.51 -7.98 -7.44
CA SER A 242 -11.59 -7.00 -7.26
C SER A 242 -12.03 -6.84 -5.81
N GLY A 243 -11.86 -7.87 -4.98
CA GLY A 243 -12.03 -7.74 -3.52
C GLY A 243 -11.00 -6.82 -2.84
N ALA A 244 -9.87 -6.51 -3.48
CA ALA A 244 -8.79 -5.73 -2.89
C ALA A 244 -8.59 -4.34 -3.52
N THR A 245 -9.22 -4.04 -4.65
CA THR A 245 -9.10 -2.76 -5.34
C THR A 245 -10.38 -2.40 -6.09
N THR A 246 -10.61 -1.11 -6.29
CA THR A 246 -11.70 -0.63 -7.14
C THR A 246 -11.26 -0.66 -8.60
N PHE A 247 -12.00 -1.39 -9.41
CA PHE A 247 -11.86 -1.38 -10.86
C PHE A 247 -12.66 -0.22 -11.46
N PRO A 248 -12.24 0.33 -12.61
CA PRO A 248 -13.01 1.36 -13.30
C PRO A 248 -14.41 0.84 -13.65
N ASN A 249 -15.43 1.66 -13.47
CA ASN A 249 -16.78 1.35 -13.95
C ASN A 249 -16.89 1.61 -15.46
N SER A 250 -18.07 1.34 -16.04
CA SER A 250 -18.27 1.44 -17.49
C SER A 250 -18.08 2.85 -18.06
N GLU A 251 -18.41 3.90 -17.30
CA GLU A 251 -18.22 5.29 -17.70
C GLU A 251 -16.77 5.73 -17.54
N GLU A 252 -16.13 5.42 -16.40
CA GLU A 252 -14.71 5.69 -16.16
C GLU A 252 -13.82 4.99 -17.20
N TRP A 253 -14.20 3.78 -17.61
CA TRP A 253 -13.55 3.06 -18.71
C TRP A 253 -13.72 3.78 -20.05
N LYS A 254 -14.95 4.20 -20.40
CA LYS A 254 -15.22 4.97 -21.62
C LYS A 254 -14.46 6.29 -21.64
N MET A 255 -14.37 7.01 -20.51
CA MET A 255 -13.60 8.25 -20.41
C MET A 255 -12.12 8.02 -20.73
N LEU A 256 -11.55 6.88 -20.30
CA LEU A 256 -10.16 6.52 -20.62
C LEU A 256 -10.00 6.14 -22.09
N GLU A 257 -10.96 5.43 -22.69
CA GLU A 257 -10.97 5.14 -24.13
C GLU A 257 -11.11 6.40 -24.99
N GLU A 258 -11.95 7.35 -24.57
CA GLU A 258 -12.11 8.63 -25.23
C GLU A 258 -10.84 9.49 -25.09
N ALA A 259 -10.20 9.48 -23.93
CA ALA A 259 -8.92 10.16 -23.71
C ALA A 259 -7.78 9.58 -24.58
N GLU A 260 -7.72 8.25 -24.72
CA GLU A 260 -6.79 7.57 -25.64
C GLU A 260 -6.97 8.07 -27.08
N LYS A 261 -8.23 8.15 -27.55
CA LYS A 261 -8.57 8.64 -28.90
C LYS A 261 -8.28 10.12 -29.07
N MET A 262 -8.64 10.96 -28.11
CA MET A 262 -8.43 12.42 -28.16
C MET A 262 -6.94 12.78 -28.24
N MET A 263 -6.10 12.06 -27.48
CA MET A 263 -4.65 12.30 -27.47
C MET A 263 -3.91 11.54 -28.58
N ASN A 264 -4.62 10.76 -29.41
CA ASN A 264 -4.05 9.89 -30.44
C ASN A 264 -2.90 9.01 -29.88
N LEU A 265 -3.11 8.46 -28.68
CA LEU A 265 -2.14 7.61 -28.01
C LEU A 265 -2.45 6.14 -28.30
N ASP A 266 -1.42 5.35 -28.57
CA ASP A 266 -1.54 3.89 -28.53
C ASP A 266 -1.01 3.38 -27.19
N VAL A 267 -1.94 3.03 -26.29
CA VAL A 267 -1.61 2.53 -24.95
C VAL A 267 -0.91 1.17 -24.94
N THR A 268 -0.97 0.45 -26.07
CA THR A 268 -0.33 -0.85 -26.27
C THR A 268 1.12 -0.73 -26.75
N GLU A 269 1.56 0.47 -27.15
CA GLU A 269 2.94 0.77 -27.50
C GLU A 269 3.72 1.35 -26.30
N ASP A 270 5.06 1.38 -26.40
CA ASP A 270 5.91 1.95 -25.35
C ASP A 270 5.82 3.49 -25.30
N GLY A 271 6.06 4.06 -24.13
CA GLY A 271 6.19 5.52 -23.96
C GLY A 271 4.91 6.27 -23.61
N THR A 272 3.76 5.60 -23.50
CA THR A 272 2.53 6.23 -22.98
C THR A 272 2.75 6.71 -21.54
N LYS A 273 2.74 8.03 -21.33
CA LYS A 273 2.81 8.62 -19.99
C LYS A 273 1.40 8.74 -19.42
N LEU A 274 1.27 8.36 -18.15
CA LEU A 274 0.00 8.44 -17.42
C LEU A 274 -0.54 9.87 -17.33
N GLY A 275 0.36 10.86 -17.27
CA GLY A 275 -0.03 12.28 -17.29
C GLY A 275 -0.76 12.65 -18.59
N ASP A 276 -0.17 12.29 -19.74
CA ASP A 276 -0.70 12.64 -21.05
C ASP A 276 -2.08 12.00 -21.30
N LEU A 277 -2.26 10.73 -20.88
CA LEU A 277 -3.57 10.05 -20.97
C LEU A 277 -4.64 10.70 -20.08
N LEU A 278 -4.25 11.25 -18.92
CA LEU A 278 -5.19 11.84 -17.97
C LEU A 278 -5.48 13.32 -18.24
N THR A 279 -4.73 13.97 -19.14
CA THR A 279 -4.92 15.40 -19.47
C THR A 279 -6.34 15.73 -19.92
N PRO A 280 -6.99 14.97 -20.83
CA PRO A 280 -8.36 15.29 -21.25
C PRO A 280 -9.40 15.13 -20.13
N ILE A 281 -9.15 14.25 -19.17
CA ILE A 281 -10.08 13.93 -18.07
C ILE A 281 -9.95 14.95 -16.92
N MET A 282 -8.72 15.38 -16.66
CA MET A 282 -8.41 16.28 -15.55
C MET A 282 -8.42 17.76 -15.95
N GLY A 283 -8.35 18.06 -17.25
CA GLY A 283 -8.21 19.40 -17.80
C GLY A 283 -6.75 19.80 -17.99
N GLU A 284 -6.49 20.63 -19.00
CA GLU A 284 -5.15 21.13 -19.33
C GLU A 284 -4.57 21.98 -18.19
N GLU A 285 -5.40 22.82 -17.54
CA GLU A 285 -4.99 23.64 -16.41
C GLU A 285 -4.49 22.80 -15.23
N PHE A 286 -5.16 21.68 -14.94
CA PHE A 286 -4.73 20.75 -13.90
C PHE A 286 -3.41 20.06 -14.25
N SER A 287 -3.25 19.71 -15.51
CA SER A 287 -2.10 18.96 -16.01
C SER A 287 -0.84 19.83 -16.10
N ALA A 288 -1.02 21.14 -16.31
CA ALA A 288 0.05 22.14 -16.30
C ALA A 288 0.54 22.51 -14.89
N LYS A 289 -0.30 22.38 -13.86
CA LYS A 289 0.09 22.64 -12.45
C LYS A 289 1.12 21.64 -11.95
N GLU A 290 2.16 22.14 -11.29
CA GLU A 290 3.16 21.29 -10.62
C GLU A 290 2.52 20.55 -9.44
N PHE A 291 2.97 19.32 -9.15
CA PHE A 291 2.39 18.49 -8.08
C PHE A 291 2.44 19.17 -6.70
N SER A 292 3.46 19.99 -6.45
CA SER A 292 3.66 20.83 -5.26
C SER A 292 2.54 21.85 -5.05
N GLU A 293 1.97 22.37 -6.14
CA GLU A 293 0.96 23.45 -6.14
C GLU A 293 -0.48 22.94 -6.06
N ARG A 294 -0.68 21.63 -6.27
CA ARG A 294 -2.01 20.99 -6.21
C ARG A 294 -2.54 20.93 -4.78
N ASP A 295 -3.83 21.21 -4.63
CA ASP A 295 -4.52 21.03 -3.35
C ASP A 295 -4.70 19.54 -3.00
N ASP A 296 -5.08 19.24 -1.75
CA ASP A 296 -5.20 17.86 -1.30
C ASP A 296 -6.33 17.08 -2.01
N GLY A 297 -7.44 17.74 -2.37
CA GLY A 297 -8.53 17.12 -3.13
C GLY A 297 -8.17 16.85 -4.59
N GLU A 298 -7.46 17.79 -5.23
CA GLU A 298 -6.85 17.69 -6.55
C GLU A 298 -5.88 16.50 -6.63
N ARG A 299 -5.03 16.34 -5.60
CA ARG A 299 -4.09 15.22 -5.51
C ARG A 299 -4.79 13.88 -5.28
N GLU A 300 -5.85 13.85 -4.49
CA GLU A 300 -6.65 12.63 -4.28
C GLU A 300 -7.39 12.22 -5.56
N LYS A 301 -8.03 13.16 -6.25
CA LYS A 301 -8.66 12.93 -7.55
C LYS A 301 -7.66 12.38 -8.57
N TYR A 302 -6.47 12.99 -8.67
CA TYR A 302 -5.41 12.49 -9.54
C TYR A 302 -4.90 11.11 -9.14
N SER A 303 -4.74 10.85 -7.84
CA SER A 303 -4.35 9.52 -7.36
C SER A 303 -5.40 8.46 -7.70
N LYS A 304 -6.70 8.78 -7.64
CA LYS A 304 -7.79 7.89 -8.07
C LYS A 304 -7.65 7.57 -9.56
N TRP A 305 -7.58 8.60 -10.41
CA TRP A 305 -7.45 8.42 -11.85
C TRP A 305 -6.16 7.71 -12.26
N CYS A 306 -5.05 7.94 -11.56
CA CYS A 306 -3.82 7.19 -11.78
C CYS A 306 -3.97 5.70 -11.48
N ALA A 307 -4.73 5.34 -10.44
CA ALA A 307 -5.00 3.94 -10.12
C ALA A 307 -5.85 3.28 -11.22
N LEU A 308 -6.93 3.95 -11.65
CA LEU A 308 -7.80 3.47 -12.72
C LEU A 308 -7.07 3.35 -14.07
N ALA A 309 -6.29 4.38 -14.44
CA ALA A 309 -5.51 4.40 -15.67
C ALA A 309 -4.46 3.28 -15.70
N LYS A 310 -3.85 2.91 -14.56
CA LYS A 310 -2.92 1.76 -14.52
C LYS A 310 -3.61 0.44 -14.82
N VAL A 311 -4.82 0.23 -14.28
CA VAL A 311 -5.64 -0.94 -14.59
C VAL A 311 -5.99 -0.96 -16.08
N TYR A 312 -6.48 0.17 -16.60
CA TYR A 312 -6.82 0.35 -18.01
C TYR A 312 -5.65 0.03 -18.94
N LEU A 313 -4.48 0.66 -18.72
CA LEU A 313 -3.27 0.42 -19.51
C LEU A 313 -2.88 -1.06 -19.49
N ALA A 314 -2.86 -1.68 -18.31
CA ALA A 314 -2.48 -3.07 -18.19
C ALA A 314 -3.43 -4.00 -18.94
N PHE A 315 -4.74 -3.76 -18.82
CA PHE A 315 -5.78 -4.55 -19.48
C PHE A 315 -5.70 -4.42 -21.00
N ARG A 316 -5.54 -3.19 -21.51
CA ARG A 316 -5.36 -2.92 -22.95
C ARG A 316 -4.10 -3.59 -23.50
N ARG A 317 -2.98 -3.53 -22.78
CA ARG A 317 -1.67 -4.11 -23.19
C ARG A 317 -1.68 -5.63 -23.29
N VAL A 318 -2.49 -6.30 -22.47
CA VAL A 318 -2.63 -7.76 -22.48
C VAL A 318 -3.83 -8.23 -23.30
N GLY A 319 -4.57 -7.31 -23.93
CA GLY A 319 -5.74 -7.61 -24.75
C GLY A 319 -6.96 -8.09 -23.97
N TYR A 320 -7.06 -7.76 -22.67
CA TYR A 320 -8.25 -8.08 -21.88
C TYR A 320 -9.41 -7.16 -22.26
N ILE A 321 -10.60 -7.74 -22.44
CA ILE A 321 -11.83 -7.02 -22.74
C ILE A 321 -12.73 -7.09 -21.49
N PRO A 322 -12.93 -5.97 -20.78
CA PRO A 322 -13.75 -5.96 -19.58
C PRO A 322 -15.23 -6.15 -19.90
N SER A 323 -15.93 -6.77 -18.95
CA SER A 323 -17.38 -6.85 -18.94
C SER A 323 -17.93 -5.94 -17.84
N PHE A 324 -19.07 -5.29 -18.10
CA PHE A 324 -19.74 -4.41 -17.16
C PHE A 324 -21.16 -4.90 -16.93
N GLY A 325 -21.62 -4.83 -15.69
CA GLY A 325 -23.00 -5.17 -15.33
C GLY A 325 -23.17 -5.28 -13.82
N PRO A 326 -24.43 -5.32 -13.34
CA PRO A 326 -24.68 -5.65 -11.95
C PRO A 326 -24.08 -7.03 -11.65
N ASN A 327 -23.48 -7.22 -10.46
CA ASN A 327 -23.07 -8.52 -9.96
C ASN A 327 -24.34 -9.41 -9.82
N VAL A 328 -24.78 -10.03 -10.91
CA VAL A 328 -25.89 -10.98 -10.89
C VAL A 328 -25.28 -12.33 -10.49
N PHE A 329 -25.45 -12.67 -9.21
CA PHE A 329 -25.26 -14.04 -8.72
C PHE A 329 -26.56 -14.82 -8.87
#